data_AF-A0A2H9NFB5-F1
#
_entry.id   AF-A0A2H9NFB5-F1
#
_cell.length_a   1.000
_cell.length_b   1.000
_cell.length_c   1.000
_cell.angle_alpha   90.00
_cell.angle_beta   90.00
_cell.angle_gamma   90.00
#
_symmetry.space_group_name_H-M   'P 1'
#
loop_
_entity.id
_entity.type
_entity.pdbx_description
1 polymer ?
#
loop_
_entity_poly.entity_id
_entity_poly.type
_entity_poly.pdbx_seq_one_letter_code
_entity_poly.pdbx_strand_id
1 'polypeptide(L)'
;MAKNILSPINNIVSFGSFDLKNYASTYLIRINAVGEQLEFFVKDAIADSLKLPQDKKEDAYSKAFSYLGNQNNPPDMIIKGSDAFEIKKIENQKSSLALNSSPPKNKLLFSDARITNACRDCEPDKWEEKDLFYVIGHVVGGKIKHLFFMQGTCYAADHNIYDKVHSPIKKKVDSIIGFLGLEKGETVEIGKVKRVDPLGITELRIRGMWQIQNPLKVYGDLCKVEDNDKFHLFALMRKEKYDSFSKEDSNKLEANKDISIKDVKIKDPNNPSKLAEAKLISFKGR
;
A
#
# COMPACT_ATOMS: atom_id res chain seq x y z
N MET A 1 -18.89 8.87 -11.50
CA MET A 1 -17.55 8.57 -12.05
C MET A 1 -16.91 7.54 -11.13
N ALA A 2 -16.40 6.43 -11.67
CA ALA A 2 -15.71 5.44 -10.87
C ALA A 2 -14.40 6.05 -10.33
N LYS A 3 -14.11 5.87 -9.04
CA LYS A 3 -12.84 6.32 -8.46
C LYS A 3 -11.75 5.31 -8.85
N ASN A 4 -10.54 5.79 -9.12
CA ASN A 4 -9.36 4.99 -9.45
C ASN A 4 -8.11 5.72 -8.97
N ILE A 5 -6.92 5.20 -9.26
CA ILE A 5 -5.64 5.78 -8.82
C ILE A 5 -5.27 7.12 -9.46
N LEU A 6 -5.86 7.51 -10.60
CA LEU A 6 -5.53 8.78 -11.25
C LEU A 6 -6.13 9.98 -10.51
N SER A 7 -7.33 9.83 -9.93
CA SER A 7 -8.00 10.90 -9.20
C SER A 7 -7.27 11.36 -7.93
N PRO A 8 -6.76 10.50 -7.02
CA PRO A 8 -6.02 10.97 -5.85
C PRO A 8 -4.73 11.71 -6.24
N ILE A 9 -4.07 11.35 -7.35
CA ILE A 9 -2.89 12.07 -7.84
C ILE A 9 -3.25 13.52 -8.16
N ASN A 10 -4.30 13.73 -8.97
CA ASN A 10 -4.79 15.06 -9.30
C ASN A 10 -5.27 15.83 -8.06
N ASN A 11 -5.97 15.17 -7.15
CA ASN A 11 -6.51 15.79 -5.95
C ASN A 11 -5.40 16.24 -5.00
N ILE A 12 -4.34 15.46 -4.83
CA ILE A 12 -3.17 15.81 -4.01
C ILE A 12 -2.42 16.99 -4.63
N VAL A 13 -2.15 16.95 -5.94
CA VAL A 13 -1.46 18.03 -6.65
C VAL A 13 -2.27 19.33 -6.54
N SER A 14 -3.59 19.26 -6.73
CA SER A 14 -4.49 20.42 -6.64
C SER A 14 -4.70 20.94 -5.23
N PHE A 15 -4.57 20.09 -4.20
CA PHE A 15 -4.66 20.50 -2.81
C PHE A 15 -3.46 21.35 -2.39
N GLY A 16 -2.26 21.03 -2.89
CA GLY A 16 -1.06 21.87 -2.79
C GLY A 16 -0.49 22.02 -1.37
N SER A 17 -1.08 21.39 -0.36
CA SER A 17 -0.57 21.37 1.02
C SER A 17 -0.16 19.95 1.41
N PHE A 18 1.09 19.81 1.83
CA PHE A 18 1.72 18.52 2.15
C PHE A 18 2.16 18.45 3.63
N ASP A 19 1.60 19.31 4.47
CA ASP A 19 1.81 19.32 5.92
C ASP A 19 0.68 18.54 6.61
N LEU A 20 0.99 17.31 7.02
CA LEU A 20 0.02 16.41 7.64
C LEU A 20 -0.45 16.90 9.00
N LYS A 21 0.37 17.64 9.75
CA LYS A 21 -0.04 18.17 11.05
C LYS A 21 -1.08 19.28 10.87
N ASN A 22 -0.80 20.23 9.98
CA ASN A 22 -1.73 21.30 9.67
C ASN A 22 -3.01 20.75 9.01
N TYR A 23 -2.88 19.79 8.10
CA TYR A 23 -4.02 19.11 7.51
C TYR A 23 -4.85 18.39 8.59
N ALA A 24 -4.22 17.60 9.46
CA ALA A 24 -4.93 16.91 10.53
C ALA A 24 -5.61 17.87 11.49
N SER A 25 -4.94 18.92 11.95
CA SER A 25 -5.55 19.91 12.86
C SER A 25 -6.72 20.67 12.24
N THR A 26 -6.74 20.79 10.91
CA THR A 26 -7.79 21.52 10.18
C THR A 26 -8.98 20.62 9.86
N TYR A 27 -8.71 19.37 9.46
CA TYR A 27 -9.72 18.51 8.83
C TYR A 27 -10.05 17.24 9.59
N LEU A 28 -9.24 16.86 10.59
CA LEU A 28 -9.37 15.60 11.34
C LEU A 28 -9.50 15.86 12.84
N ILE A 29 -10.44 15.18 13.48
CA ILE A 29 -10.63 15.31 14.93
C ILE A 29 -9.71 14.30 15.64
N ARG A 30 -8.74 14.79 16.42
CA ARG A 30 -7.93 14.03 17.41
C ARG A 30 -7.04 12.90 16.84
N ILE A 31 -6.38 13.12 15.70
CA ILE A 31 -5.37 12.19 15.17
C ILE A 31 -3.96 12.73 15.39
N ASN A 32 -3.21 12.05 16.26
CA ASN A 32 -1.85 12.46 16.65
C ASN A 32 -0.74 11.65 15.97
N ALA A 33 -1.02 10.39 15.61
CA ALA A 33 -0.02 9.53 14.98
C ALA A 33 0.19 9.92 13.52
N VAL A 34 1.41 10.31 13.16
CA VAL A 34 1.74 10.77 11.79
C VAL A 34 1.46 9.69 10.72
N GLY A 35 1.58 8.41 11.08
CA GLY A 35 1.20 7.31 10.19
C GLY A 35 -0.30 7.33 9.85
N GLU A 36 -1.15 7.46 10.86
CA GLU A 36 -2.59 7.59 10.67
C GLU A 36 -2.94 8.88 9.89
N GLN A 37 -2.27 9.99 10.16
CA GLN A 37 -2.47 11.24 9.40
C GLN A 37 -2.20 11.04 7.91
N LEU A 38 -1.15 10.29 7.54
CA LEU A 38 -0.87 9.95 6.15
C LEU A 38 -1.97 9.06 5.55
N GLU A 39 -2.46 8.08 6.30
CA GLU A 39 -3.55 7.21 5.83
C GLU A 39 -4.83 8.01 5.55
N PHE A 40 -5.23 8.91 6.46
CA PHE A 40 -6.39 9.77 6.26
C PHE A 40 -6.19 10.74 5.09
N PHE A 41 -4.99 11.31 4.94
CA PHE A 41 -4.67 12.16 3.80
C PHE A 41 -4.87 11.44 2.46
N VAL A 42 -4.41 10.19 2.35
CA VAL A 42 -4.59 9.37 1.15
C VAL A 42 -6.06 8.95 0.97
N LYS A 43 -6.77 8.56 2.03
CA LYS A 43 -8.21 8.26 1.99
C LYS A 43 -9.00 9.44 1.45
N ASP A 44 -8.71 10.63 1.95
CA ASP A 44 -9.34 11.86 1.51
C ASP A 44 -9.00 12.24 0.08
N ALA A 45 -7.75 12.02 -0.34
CA ALA A 45 -7.37 12.24 -1.73
C ALA A 45 -8.19 11.35 -2.68
N ILE A 46 -8.40 10.08 -2.32
CA ILE A 46 -9.18 9.13 -3.10
C ILE A 46 -10.67 9.51 -3.10
N ALA A 47 -11.22 9.81 -1.92
CA ALA A 47 -12.63 10.17 -1.77
C ALA A 47 -12.96 11.57 -2.31
N ASP A 48 -11.96 12.38 -2.67
CA ASP A 48 -12.10 13.80 -3.02
C ASP A 48 -12.70 14.62 -1.87
N SER A 49 -12.17 14.40 -0.67
CA SER A 49 -12.65 14.97 0.59
C SER A 49 -11.56 15.71 1.38
N LEU A 50 -10.41 16.01 0.77
CA LEU A 50 -9.28 16.71 1.40
C LEU A 50 -9.67 18.05 2.05
N LYS A 51 -10.66 18.74 1.46
CA LYS A 51 -11.17 20.04 1.95
C LYS A 51 -12.49 19.94 2.73
N LEU A 52 -13.05 18.74 2.88
CA LEU A 52 -14.28 18.55 3.64
C LEU A 52 -14.00 18.51 5.14
N PRO A 53 -14.90 19.05 5.98
CA PRO A 53 -14.83 18.86 7.43
C PRO A 53 -15.13 17.40 7.81
N GLN A 54 -14.68 16.98 9.00
CA GLN A 54 -14.72 15.59 9.46
C GLN A 54 -16.12 14.96 9.39
N ASP A 55 -17.16 15.69 9.77
CA ASP A 55 -18.57 15.25 9.78
C ASP A 55 -19.10 14.88 8.39
N LYS A 56 -18.47 15.39 7.32
CA LYS A 56 -18.84 15.09 5.93
C LYS A 56 -17.97 14.02 5.28
N LYS A 57 -16.88 13.61 5.92
CA LYS A 57 -15.95 12.61 5.35
C LYS A 57 -16.56 11.21 5.34
N GLU A 58 -17.37 10.85 6.34
CA GLU A 58 -18.01 9.53 6.40
C GLU A 58 -18.90 9.25 5.18
N ASP A 59 -19.71 10.24 4.76
CA ASP A 59 -20.52 10.13 3.54
C ASP A 59 -19.64 10.00 2.29
N ALA A 60 -18.57 10.81 2.18
CA ALA A 60 -17.62 10.70 1.07
C ALA A 60 -16.93 9.32 1.01
N TYR A 61 -16.54 8.78 2.17
CA TYR A 61 -15.92 7.47 2.28
C TYR A 61 -16.88 6.35 1.91
N SER A 62 -18.13 6.43 2.38
CA SER A 62 -19.16 5.45 2.06
C SER A 62 -19.46 5.40 0.56
N LYS A 63 -19.23 6.48 -0.18
CA LYS A 63 -19.38 6.55 -1.64
C LYS A 63 -18.15 6.04 -2.38
N ALA A 64 -16.95 6.23 -1.83
CA ALA A 64 -15.69 5.92 -2.48
C ALA A 64 -15.19 4.48 -2.24
N PHE A 65 -15.38 3.94 -1.03
CA PHE A 65 -14.75 2.68 -0.61
C PHE A 65 -15.76 1.54 -0.44
N SER A 66 -15.37 0.34 -0.86
CA SER A 66 -16.05 -0.91 -0.54
C SER A 66 -15.53 -1.49 0.77
N TYR A 67 -14.25 -1.25 1.07
CA TYR A 67 -13.61 -1.69 2.30
C TYR A 67 -12.71 -0.62 2.89
N LEU A 68 -12.79 -0.44 4.20
CA LEU A 68 -11.81 0.28 5.01
C LEU A 68 -11.20 -0.70 5.99
N GLY A 69 -9.87 -0.81 5.96
CA GLY A 69 -9.10 -1.81 6.69
C GLY A 69 -9.02 -1.56 8.19
N ASN A 70 -8.31 -2.45 8.86
CA ASN A 70 -7.98 -2.33 10.27
C ASN A 70 -6.47 -2.52 10.48
N GLN A 71 -5.99 -2.20 11.69
CA GLN A 71 -4.56 -2.20 12.01
C GLN A 71 -3.84 -3.56 11.79
N ASN A 72 -4.57 -4.68 11.84
CA ASN A 72 -4.00 -6.02 11.89
C ASN A 72 -4.11 -6.79 10.57
N ASN A 73 -4.93 -6.34 9.62
CA ASN A 73 -5.26 -7.08 8.41
C ASN A 73 -5.17 -6.19 7.17
N PRO A 74 -4.45 -6.62 6.12
CA PRO A 74 -4.47 -5.94 4.85
C PRO A 74 -5.81 -6.16 4.11
N PRO A 75 -6.13 -5.33 3.11
CA PRO A 75 -5.48 -4.04 2.79
C PRO A 75 -5.97 -2.92 3.71
N ASP A 76 -5.35 -1.74 3.63
CA ASP A 76 -5.81 -0.56 4.38
C ASP A 76 -7.12 0.02 3.82
N MET A 77 -7.38 -0.17 2.52
CA MET A 77 -8.66 0.16 1.88
C MET A 77 -8.81 -0.49 0.50
N ILE A 78 -10.06 -0.58 0.03
CA ILE A 78 -10.44 -0.95 -1.34
C ILE A 78 -11.42 0.09 -1.87
N ILE A 79 -11.13 0.62 -3.05
CA ILE A 79 -12.04 1.51 -3.78
C ILE A 79 -13.16 0.65 -4.39
N LYS A 80 -14.42 1.12 -4.31
CA LYS A 80 -15.57 0.40 -4.88
C LYS A 80 -15.35 0.04 -6.34
N GLY A 81 -15.45 -1.25 -6.65
CA GLY A 81 -15.26 -1.79 -8.00
C GLY A 81 -13.84 -1.58 -8.56
N SER A 82 -12.84 -1.32 -7.71
CA SER A 82 -11.50 -0.94 -8.15
C SER A 82 -10.43 -1.48 -7.18
N ASP A 83 -9.31 -0.77 -7.10
CA ASP A 83 -8.03 -1.23 -6.60
C ASP A 83 -7.95 -1.21 -5.06
N ALA A 84 -7.07 -2.06 -4.52
CA ALA A 84 -6.70 -2.11 -3.12
C ALA A 84 -5.45 -1.26 -2.84
N PHE A 85 -5.31 -0.75 -1.62
CA PHE A 85 -4.19 0.08 -1.22
C PHE A 85 -3.58 -0.36 0.10
N GLU A 86 -2.24 -0.30 0.17
CA GLU A 86 -1.46 -0.52 1.38
C GLU A 86 -0.55 0.68 1.60
N ILE A 87 -0.73 1.38 2.71
CA ILE A 87 -0.05 2.62 3.06
C ILE A 87 1.10 2.32 4.02
N LYS A 88 2.26 2.92 3.75
CA LYS A 88 3.44 2.84 4.60
C LYS A 88 4.10 4.19 4.75
N LYS A 89 4.26 4.62 6.00
CA LYS A 89 5.08 5.78 6.36
C LYS A 89 6.52 5.34 6.61
N ILE A 90 7.47 6.08 6.05
CA ILE A 90 8.90 5.93 6.31
C ILE A 90 9.48 7.24 6.85
N GLU A 91 10.52 7.13 7.67
CA GLU A 91 11.21 8.28 8.29
C GLU A 91 12.47 8.70 7.54
N ASN A 92 13.18 7.72 6.99
CA ASN A 92 14.38 7.96 6.22
C ASN A 92 14.06 7.83 4.73
N GLN A 93 14.54 8.79 3.93
CA GLN A 93 14.18 8.92 2.51
C GLN A 93 14.30 7.62 1.70
N LYS A 94 15.32 6.79 1.98
CA LYS A 94 15.63 5.56 1.25
C LYS A 94 15.54 4.29 2.11
N SER A 95 14.87 4.33 3.26
CA SER A 95 14.70 3.13 4.09
C SER A 95 13.85 2.08 3.38
N SER A 96 14.27 0.83 3.50
CA SER A 96 13.45 -0.31 3.11
C SER A 96 12.12 -0.31 3.88
N LEU A 97 11.09 -0.84 3.26
CA LEU A 97 9.77 -0.97 3.86
C LEU A 97 9.69 -2.30 4.59
N ALA A 98 9.37 -2.26 5.87
CA ALA A 98 9.03 -3.46 6.62
C ALA A 98 7.59 -3.89 6.30
N LEU A 99 7.44 -5.15 5.89
CA LEU A 99 6.16 -5.80 5.65
C LEU A 99 5.99 -6.84 6.76
N ASN A 100 5.33 -6.42 7.84
CA ASN A 100 5.18 -7.24 9.04
C ASN A 100 4.26 -8.43 8.76
N SER A 101 4.73 -9.65 9.10
CA SER A 101 3.98 -10.91 9.06
C SER A 101 3.32 -11.30 7.71
N SER A 102 3.56 -10.54 6.63
CA SER A 102 3.13 -10.86 5.27
C SER A 102 4.26 -10.58 4.27
N PRO A 103 4.46 -11.46 3.27
CA PRO A 103 5.41 -11.20 2.20
C PRO A 103 4.95 -10.04 1.32
N PRO A 104 5.84 -9.46 0.48
CA PRO A 104 5.43 -8.57 -0.58
C PRO A 104 4.37 -9.22 -1.48
N LYS A 105 3.49 -8.39 -2.05
CA LYS A 105 2.34 -8.81 -2.84
C LYS A 105 2.28 -8.00 -4.13
N ASN A 106 2.22 -8.67 -5.26
CA ASN A 106 1.95 -8.03 -6.54
C ASN A 106 0.48 -7.61 -6.69
N LYS A 107 -0.43 -8.39 -6.09
CA LYS A 107 -1.89 -8.21 -6.09
C LYS A 107 -2.49 -8.60 -4.74
N LEU A 108 -3.71 -8.16 -4.47
CA LEU A 108 -4.52 -8.68 -3.37
C LEU A 108 -5.30 -9.90 -3.85
N LEU A 109 -5.13 -11.05 -3.17
CA LEU A 109 -5.82 -12.29 -3.54
C LEU A 109 -6.96 -12.57 -2.56
N PHE A 110 -8.12 -12.99 -3.08
CA PHE A 110 -9.26 -13.42 -2.27
C PHE A 110 -8.89 -14.58 -1.33
N SER A 111 -8.00 -15.46 -1.80
CA SER A 111 -7.50 -16.63 -1.10
C SER A 111 -6.46 -16.32 0.00
N ASP A 112 -6.02 -15.07 0.17
CA ASP A 112 -5.05 -14.74 1.21
C ASP A 112 -5.69 -14.94 2.60
N ALA A 113 -5.14 -15.85 3.39
CA ALA A 113 -5.65 -16.14 4.74
C ALA A 113 -5.55 -14.93 5.70
N ARG A 114 -4.79 -13.89 5.33
CA ARG A 114 -4.56 -12.70 6.17
C ARG A 114 -5.63 -11.63 6.02
N ILE A 115 -6.46 -11.66 4.98
CA ILE A 115 -7.55 -10.70 4.81
C ILE A 115 -8.78 -11.14 5.60
N THR A 116 -9.57 -10.17 6.06
CA THR A 116 -10.81 -10.44 6.82
C THR A 116 -11.93 -10.92 5.91
N ASN A 117 -12.96 -11.56 6.47
CA ASN A 117 -14.19 -11.88 5.71
C ASN A 117 -14.87 -10.60 5.21
N ALA A 118 -14.90 -9.54 6.02
CA ALA A 118 -15.42 -8.23 5.60
C ALA A 118 -14.69 -7.68 4.35
N CYS A 119 -13.39 -7.93 4.21
CA CYS A 119 -12.65 -7.59 3.00
C CYS A 119 -13.01 -8.49 1.81
N ARG A 120 -13.18 -9.81 2.03
CA ARG A 120 -13.58 -10.76 0.97
C ARG A 120 -14.94 -10.41 0.39
N ASP A 121 -15.88 -10.08 1.28
CA ASP A 121 -17.28 -9.87 0.97
C ASP A 121 -17.63 -8.38 0.75
N CYS A 122 -16.62 -7.52 0.51
CA CYS A 122 -16.80 -6.06 0.44
C CYS A 122 -17.47 -5.55 -0.84
N GLU A 123 -17.50 -6.35 -1.91
CA GLU A 123 -18.09 -6.00 -3.20
C GLU A 123 -19.34 -6.86 -3.46
N PRO A 124 -20.30 -6.36 -4.25
CA PRO A 124 -21.48 -7.15 -4.62
C PRO A 124 -21.10 -8.39 -5.45
N ASP A 125 -20.11 -8.26 -6.34
CA ASP A 125 -19.60 -9.35 -7.15
C ASP A 125 -18.39 -10.00 -6.49
N LYS A 126 -18.34 -11.34 -6.54
CA LYS A 126 -17.16 -12.09 -6.08
C LYS A 126 -15.96 -11.76 -6.97
N TRP A 127 -14.82 -11.46 -6.33
CA TRP A 127 -13.55 -11.19 -6.99
C TRP A 127 -12.52 -12.26 -6.61
N GLU A 128 -11.63 -12.61 -7.54
CA GLU A 128 -10.53 -13.55 -7.27
C GLU A 128 -9.26 -12.80 -6.84
N GLU A 129 -8.99 -11.68 -7.49
CA GLU A 129 -7.87 -10.80 -7.22
C GLU A 129 -8.22 -9.33 -7.50
N LYS A 130 -7.47 -8.42 -6.87
CA LYS A 130 -7.50 -6.98 -7.13
C LYS A 130 -6.08 -6.46 -7.31
N ASP A 131 -5.91 -5.45 -8.17
CA ASP A 131 -4.66 -4.69 -8.19
C ASP A 131 -4.39 -4.09 -6.80
N LEU A 132 -3.12 -4.14 -6.39
CA LEU A 132 -2.67 -3.57 -5.14
C LEU A 132 -1.72 -2.40 -5.42
N PHE A 133 -1.94 -1.26 -4.78
CA PHE A 133 -1.02 -0.14 -4.80
C PHE A 133 -0.38 0.07 -3.44
N TYR A 134 0.95 0.08 -3.40
CA TYR A 134 1.70 0.52 -2.23
C TYR A 134 1.80 2.04 -2.25
N VAL A 135 1.25 2.68 -1.22
CA VAL A 135 1.35 4.12 -1.01
C VAL A 135 2.43 4.41 0.01
N ILE A 136 3.54 4.98 -0.42
CA ILE A 136 4.76 5.08 0.41
C ILE A 136 5.09 6.55 0.64
N GLY A 137 4.85 7.02 1.86
CA GLY A 137 5.08 8.41 2.26
C GLY A 137 6.33 8.56 3.11
N HIS A 138 7.30 9.34 2.62
CA HIS A 138 8.41 9.81 3.45
C HIS A 138 8.01 11.09 4.15
N VAL A 139 7.88 11.02 5.48
CA VAL A 139 7.36 12.12 6.29
C VAL A 139 8.38 12.55 7.32
N VAL A 140 8.78 13.82 7.25
CA VAL A 140 9.75 14.44 8.17
C VAL A 140 9.11 15.65 8.84
N GLY A 141 9.11 15.69 10.17
CA GLY A 141 8.53 16.81 10.93
C GLY A 141 7.00 16.97 10.81
N GLY A 142 6.31 16.01 10.19
CA GLY A 142 4.89 16.10 9.82
C GLY A 142 4.64 16.53 8.37
N LYS A 143 5.70 16.81 7.59
CA LYS A 143 5.58 17.17 6.18
C LYS A 143 5.93 15.99 5.29
N ILE A 144 5.08 15.72 4.30
CA ILE A 144 5.36 14.71 3.28
C ILE A 144 6.42 15.30 2.36
N LYS A 145 7.58 14.62 2.26
CA LYS A 145 8.67 15.00 1.37
C LYS A 145 8.57 14.30 0.03
N HIS A 146 8.15 13.04 0.03
CA HIS A 146 7.70 12.39 -1.18
C HIS A 146 6.62 11.35 -0.91
N LEU A 147 5.79 11.10 -1.92
CA LEU A 147 4.73 10.11 -1.91
C LEU A 147 4.79 9.25 -3.16
N PHE A 148 4.88 7.94 -3.00
CA PHE A 148 4.80 6.99 -4.09
C PHE A 148 3.43 6.33 -4.14
N PHE A 149 2.93 6.05 -5.34
CA PHE A 149 1.88 5.08 -5.62
C PHE A 149 2.47 4.00 -6.55
N MET A 150 2.88 2.88 -5.96
CA MET A 150 3.52 1.78 -6.70
C MET A 150 2.53 0.64 -6.92
N GLN A 151 2.19 0.34 -8.18
CA GLN A 151 1.43 -0.88 -8.45
C GLN A 151 2.28 -2.09 -8.04
N GLY A 152 1.67 -3.04 -7.33
CA GLY A 152 2.34 -4.22 -6.82
C GLY A 152 3.00 -5.04 -7.91
N THR A 153 2.38 -5.18 -9.08
CA THR A 153 2.96 -5.88 -10.25
C THR A 153 4.19 -5.21 -10.85
N CYS A 154 4.42 -3.92 -10.56
CA CYS A 154 5.68 -3.26 -10.90
C CYS A 154 6.77 -3.54 -9.87
N TYR A 155 6.41 -3.84 -8.61
CA TYR A 155 7.28 -3.70 -7.44
C TYR A 155 7.60 -5.02 -6.72
N ALA A 156 6.68 -5.99 -6.76
CA ALA A 156 6.80 -7.30 -6.13
C ALA A 156 6.49 -8.40 -7.15
N ALA A 157 7.17 -9.53 -6.99
CA ALA A 157 6.91 -10.73 -7.78
C ALA A 157 5.60 -11.43 -7.39
N ASP A 158 5.24 -12.48 -8.11
CA ASP A 158 4.05 -13.28 -7.86
C ASP A 158 4.11 -13.96 -6.48
N HIS A 159 2.94 -14.13 -5.85
CA HIS A 159 2.82 -14.67 -4.49
C HIS A 159 3.54 -16.02 -4.31
N ASN A 160 3.50 -16.86 -5.35
CA ASN A 160 4.10 -18.19 -5.36
C ASN A 160 5.64 -18.17 -5.14
N ILE A 161 6.34 -17.08 -5.48
CA ILE A 161 7.79 -16.94 -5.26
C ILE A 161 8.08 -16.86 -3.77
N TYR A 162 7.26 -16.13 -3.01
CA TYR A 162 7.43 -16.00 -1.56
C TYR A 162 6.92 -17.25 -0.83
N ASP A 163 5.85 -17.89 -1.32
CA ASP A 163 5.33 -19.12 -0.73
C ASP A 163 6.32 -20.29 -0.79
N LYS A 164 7.17 -20.34 -1.82
CA LYS A 164 8.30 -21.29 -1.91
C LYS A 164 9.29 -21.15 -0.75
N VAL A 165 9.37 -19.98 -0.13
CA VAL A 165 10.19 -19.74 1.07
C VAL A 165 9.38 -19.99 2.33
N HIS A 166 8.18 -19.41 2.44
CA HIS A 166 7.36 -19.45 3.66
C HIS A 166 6.88 -20.87 3.99
N SER A 167 6.35 -21.60 3.01
CA SER A 167 5.69 -22.88 3.24
C SER A 167 6.65 -23.98 3.75
N PRO A 168 7.85 -24.18 3.18
CA PRO A 168 8.79 -25.16 3.71
C PRO A 168 9.29 -24.84 5.12
N ILE A 169 9.59 -23.56 5.39
CA ILE A 169 10.05 -23.11 6.71
C ILE A 169 8.97 -23.36 7.77
N LYS A 170 7.72 -22.96 7.49
CA LYS A 170 6.57 -23.21 8.36
C LYS A 170 6.41 -24.69 8.69
N LYS A 171 6.41 -25.56 7.66
CA LYS A 171 6.30 -27.03 7.85
C LYS A 171 7.41 -27.59 8.75
N LYS A 172 8.64 -27.10 8.59
CA LYS A 172 9.79 -27.55 9.42
C LYS A 172 9.68 -27.05 10.85
N VAL A 173 9.30 -25.80 11.07
CA VAL A 173 9.07 -25.25 12.41
C VAL A 173 7.95 -26.00 13.12
N ASP A 174 6.83 -26.26 12.43
CA ASP A 174 5.73 -27.06 12.97
C ASP A 174 6.18 -28.47 13.37
N SER A 175 7.07 -29.10 12.59
CA SER A 175 7.61 -30.43 12.92
C SER A 175 8.49 -30.40 14.16
N ILE A 176 9.29 -29.34 14.35
CA ILE A 176 10.14 -29.16 15.53
C ILE A 176 9.29 -28.93 16.78
N ILE A 177 8.24 -28.10 16.69
CA ILE A 177 7.29 -27.87 17.80
C ILE A 177 6.70 -29.20 18.27
N GLY A 178 6.24 -30.04 17.33
CA GLY A 178 5.71 -31.37 17.65
C GLY A 178 6.75 -32.31 18.27
N PHE A 179 7.97 -32.36 17.73
CA PHE A 179 9.06 -33.18 18.27
C PHE A 179 9.44 -32.81 19.71
N LEU A 180 9.41 -31.51 20.05
CA LEU A 180 9.69 -31.02 21.39
C LEU A 180 8.51 -31.22 22.38
N GLY A 181 7.38 -31.78 21.94
CA GLY A 181 6.19 -31.98 22.77
C GLY A 181 5.50 -30.67 23.17
N LEU A 182 5.71 -29.58 22.44
CA LEU A 182 5.15 -28.27 22.73
C LEU A 182 3.73 -28.12 22.16
N GLU A 183 2.87 -27.37 22.84
CA GLU A 183 1.52 -27.13 22.34
C GLU A 183 1.52 -26.14 21.17
N LYS A 184 1.06 -26.62 20.01
CA LYS A 184 0.89 -25.80 18.81
C LYS A 184 -0.32 -24.87 18.91
N GLY A 185 -0.14 -23.62 18.51
CA GLY A 185 -1.22 -22.67 18.22
C GLY A 185 -1.50 -22.55 16.72
N GLU A 186 -2.77 -22.33 16.36
CA GLU A 186 -3.13 -21.95 15.00
C GLU A 186 -2.57 -20.56 14.64
N THR A 187 -1.98 -20.44 13.46
CA THR A 187 -1.45 -19.16 12.96
C THR A 187 -1.21 -19.19 11.46
N VAL A 188 -1.29 -18.03 10.81
CA VAL A 188 -0.82 -17.79 9.43
C VAL A 188 0.68 -17.49 9.35
N GLU A 189 1.29 -17.17 10.50
CA GLU A 189 2.73 -16.92 10.65
C GLU A 189 3.55 -18.23 10.49
N ILE A 190 4.86 -18.18 10.75
CA ILE A 190 5.75 -19.34 10.61
C ILE A 190 5.42 -20.41 11.66
N GLY A 191 5.07 -20.01 12.87
CA GLY A 191 4.69 -20.93 13.93
C GLY A 191 4.14 -20.20 15.15
N LYS A 192 3.40 -20.93 15.99
CA LYS A 192 2.89 -20.43 17.26
C LYS A 192 2.94 -21.55 18.29
N VAL A 193 3.46 -21.26 19.46
CA VAL A 193 3.50 -22.17 20.61
C VAL A 193 2.73 -21.55 21.76
N LYS A 194 1.93 -22.33 22.47
CA LYS A 194 1.16 -21.91 23.63
C LYS A 194 1.72 -22.59 24.89
N ARG A 195 1.36 -22.05 26.06
CA ARG A 195 1.66 -22.60 27.39
C ARG A 195 3.14 -22.95 27.58
N VAL A 196 4.03 -22.02 27.21
CA VAL A 196 5.48 -22.25 27.29
C VAL A 196 5.97 -22.25 28.74
N ASP A 197 5.33 -21.47 29.60
CA ASP A 197 5.63 -21.38 31.02
C ASP A 197 4.79 -22.38 31.85
N PRO A 198 5.22 -22.74 33.07
CA PRO A 198 4.51 -23.68 33.93
C PRO A 198 3.08 -23.29 34.31
N LEU A 199 2.74 -21.99 34.33
CA LEU A 199 1.37 -21.53 34.60
C LEU A 199 0.47 -21.64 33.37
N GLY A 200 1.04 -21.85 32.18
CA GLY A 200 0.31 -22.01 30.93
C GLY A 200 -0.31 -20.71 30.40
N ILE A 201 0.28 -19.55 30.72
CA ILE A 201 -0.27 -18.23 30.39
C ILE A 201 0.50 -17.50 29.28
N THR A 202 1.57 -18.11 28.75
CA THR A 202 2.41 -17.53 27.70
C THR A 202 2.11 -18.11 26.31
N GLU A 203 2.39 -17.31 25.28
CA GLU A 203 2.49 -17.77 23.91
C GLU A 203 3.75 -17.22 23.24
N LEU A 204 4.41 -18.06 22.44
CA LEU A 204 5.51 -17.68 21.56
C LEU A 204 4.99 -17.60 20.12
N ARG A 205 5.16 -16.42 19.50
CA ARG A 205 4.88 -16.20 18.08
C ARG A 205 6.18 -16.23 17.28
N ILE A 206 6.23 -17.07 16.25
CA ILE A 206 7.35 -17.18 15.33
C ILE A 206 6.89 -16.58 14.00
N ARG A 207 7.45 -15.43 13.64
CA ARG A 207 7.05 -14.66 12.45
C ARG A 207 8.24 -14.31 11.57
N GLY A 208 8.01 -14.33 10.26
CA GLY A 208 8.95 -13.75 9.29
C GLY A 208 8.81 -12.23 9.28
N MET A 209 9.94 -11.53 9.12
CA MET A 209 9.97 -10.09 8.89
C MET A 209 10.43 -9.85 7.47
N TRP A 210 9.48 -9.57 6.58
CA TRP A 210 9.80 -9.26 5.20
C TRP A 210 10.20 -7.79 5.08
N GLN A 211 11.17 -7.52 4.21
CA GLN A 211 11.54 -6.16 3.84
C GLN A 211 11.61 -6.07 2.33
N ILE A 212 11.14 -4.94 1.78
CA ILE A 212 11.28 -4.61 0.38
C ILE A 212 12.04 -3.29 0.24
N GLN A 213 12.95 -3.22 -0.73
CA GLN A 213 13.75 -2.02 -0.94
C GLN A 213 12.89 -0.84 -1.38
N ASN A 214 13.18 0.34 -0.86
CA ASN A 214 12.50 1.59 -1.21
C ASN A 214 12.42 1.82 -2.73
N PRO A 215 11.31 2.36 -3.29
CA PRO A 215 11.21 2.68 -4.71
C PRO A 215 12.33 3.60 -5.23
N LEU A 216 12.87 4.52 -4.42
CA LEU A 216 14.02 5.36 -4.80
C LEU A 216 15.32 4.58 -4.97
N LYS A 217 15.44 3.38 -4.37
CA LYS A 217 16.57 2.47 -4.62
C LYS A 217 16.31 1.62 -5.86
N VAL A 218 15.09 1.11 -5.99
CA VAL A 218 14.72 0.19 -7.09
C VAL A 218 14.64 0.91 -8.43
N TYR A 219 14.12 2.14 -8.47
CA TYR A 219 13.91 2.95 -9.67
C TYR A 219 14.65 4.29 -9.61
N GLY A 220 15.81 4.34 -8.97
CA GLY A 220 16.57 5.60 -8.79
C GLY A 220 16.90 6.33 -10.09
N ASP A 221 17.02 5.61 -11.20
CA ASP A 221 17.24 6.19 -12.53
C ASP A 221 16.00 6.91 -13.09
N LEU A 222 14.81 6.48 -12.67
CA LEU A 222 13.51 7.00 -13.12
C LEU A 222 12.92 8.02 -12.14
N CYS A 223 13.04 7.77 -10.84
CA CYS A 223 12.45 8.57 -9.77
C CYS A 223 13.55 9.31 -9.01
N LYS A 224 13.72 10.61 -9.30
CA LYS A 224 14.74 11.45 -8.67
C LYS A 224 14.10 12.46 -7.72
N VAL A 225 14.62 12.52 -6.50
CA VAL A 225 14.29 13.55 -5.52
C VAL A 225 15.51 14.47 -5.43
N GLU A 226 15.49 15.55 -6.19
CA GLU A 226 16.64 16.47 -6.34
C GLU A 226 16.61 17.61 -5.33
N ASP A 227 15.44 17.92 -4.78
CA ASP A 227 15.23 19.01 -3.82
C ASP A 227 14.49 18.47 -2.60
N ASN A 228 15.22 18.22 -1.52
CA ASN A 228 14.67 17.62 -0.30
C ASN A 228 13.66 18.52 0.44
N ASP A 229 13.54 19.79 0.05
CA ASP A 229 12.56 20.70 0.65
C ASP A 229 11.23 20.70 -0.07
N LYS A 230 11.21 20.29 -1.34
CA LYS A 230 10.00 20.21 -2.15
C LYS A 230 9.35 18.85 -2.09
N PHE A 231 8.02 18.85 -2.10
CA PHE A 231 7.24 17.62 -2.20
C PHE A 231 7.42 16.99 -3.59
N HIS A 232 7.60 15.67 -3.63
CA HIS A 232 7.63 14.90 -4.88
C HIS A 232 6.55 13.82 -4.85
N LEU A 233 5.79 13.67 -5.94
CA LEU A 233 4.87 12.56 -6.11
C LEU A 233 5.30 11.72 -7.30
N PHE A 234 5.29 10.41 -7.13
CA PHE A 234 5.50 9.46 -8.21
C PHE A 234 4.40 8.41 -8.19
N ALA A 235 3.88 8.04 -9.35
CA ALA A 235 3.07 6.84 -9.50
C ALA A 235 3.64 5.98 -10.63
N LEU A 236 3.85 4.70 -10.35
CA LEU A 236 4.37 3.74 -11.32
C LEU A 236 3.41 2.57 -11.42
N MET A 237 2.94 2.31 -12.64
CA MET A 237 2.02 1.22 -12.95
C MET A 237 2.29 0.63 -14.32
N ARG A 238 1.85 -0.61 -14.56
CA ARG A 238 1.88 -1.27 -15.86
C ARG A 238 1.17 -0.40 -16.89
N LYS A 239 1.69 -0.36 -18.12
CA LYS A 239 1.05 0.39 -19.21
C LYS A 239 -0.37 -0.13 -19.48
N GLU A 240 -0.54 -1.45 -19.45
CA GLU A 240 -1.85 -2.13 -19.54
C GLU A 240 -2.85 -1.60 -18.49
N LYS A 241 -2.40 -1.36 -17.24
CA LYS A 241 -3.26 -0.80 -16.19
C LYS A 241 -3.67 0.63 -16.51
N TYR A 242 -2.73 1.47 -16.92
CA TYR A 242 -3.03 2.86 -17.29
C TYR A 242 -4.01 2.93 -18.46
N ASP A 243 -3.79 2.10 -19.48
CA ASP A 243 -4.61 2.07 -20.68
C ASP A 243 -6.02 1.51 -20.43
N SER A 244 -6.23 0.83 -19.29
CA SER A 244 -7.56 0.35 -18.86
C SER A 244 -8.47 1.43 -18.26
N PHE A 245 -7.92 2.60 -17.89
CA PHE A 245 -8.72 3.70 -17.35
C PHE A 245 -9.56 4.38 -18.43
N SER A 246 -10.65 5.02 -18.00
CA SER A 246 -11.51 5.78 -18.90
C SER A 246 -10.73 6.93 -19.54
N LYS A 247 -11.02 7.24 -20.82
CA LYS A 247 -10.39 8.38 -21.50
C LYS A 247 -10.66 9.70 -20.79
N GLU A 248 -11.81 9.84 -20.14
CA GLU A 248 -12.12 11.02 -19.35
C GLU A 248 -11.14 11.21 -18.19
N ASP A 249 -10.85 10.15 -17.43
CA ASP A 249 -9.92 10.20 -16.30
C ASP A 249 -8.48 10.47 -16.74
N SER A 250 -8.02 9.77 -17.79
CA SER A 250 -6.68 9.98 -18.33
C SER A 250 -6.52 11.40 -18.90
N ASN A 251 -7.51 11.92 -19.63
CA ASN A 251 -7.48 13.29 -20.16
C ASN A 251 -7.43 14.34 -19.05
N LYS A 252 -8.15 14.14 -17.93
CA LYS A 252 -8.09 15.04 -16.77
C LYS A 252 -6.70 15.11 -16.15
N LEU A 253 -6.01 13.98 -16.04
CA LEU A 253 -4.64 13.92 -15.57
C LEU A 253 -3.66 14.56 -16.57
N GLU A 254 -3.80 14.24 -17.85
CA GLU A 254 -2.95 14.77 -18.93
C GLU A 254 -3.11 16.28 -19.15
N ALA A 255 -4.27 16.86 -18.83
CA ALA A 255 -4.51 18.29 -18.88
C ALA A 255 -3.78 19.08 -17.76
N ASN A 256 -3.32 18.41 -16.71
CA ASN A 256 -2.62 19.05 -15.61
C ASN A 256 -1.15 19.32 -15.98
N LYS A 257 -0.84 20.59 -16.27
CA LYS A 257 0.49 21.02 -16.73
C LYS A 257 1.64 20.79 -15.73
N ASP A 258 1.32 20.60 -14.46
CA ASP A 258 2.32 20.33 -13.42
C ASP A 258 2.69 18.84 -13.34
N ILE A 259 1.90 17.96 -13.97
CA ILE A 259 2.09 16.51 -13.95
C ILE A 259 2.81 16.07 -15.23
N SER A 260 3.88 15.29 -15.08
CA SER A 260 4.57 14.65 -16.20
C SER A 260 4.21 13.17 -16.25
N ILE A 261 3.78 12.70 -17.43
CA ILE A 261 3.46 11.30 -17.70
C ILE A 261 4.40 10.79 -18.78
N LYS A 262 5.10 9.69 -18.52
CA LYS A 262 6.08 9.09 -19.43
C LYS A 262 5.88 7.59 -19.58
N ASP A 263 6.03 7.09 -20.80
CA ASP A 263 6.24 5.67 -21.05
C ASP A 263 7.67 5.30 -20.63
N VAL A 264 7.81 4.26 -19.81
CA VAL A 264 9.09 3.76 -19.30
C VAL A 264 9.12 2.24 -19.38
N LYS A 265 10.34 1.67 -19.37
CA LYS A 265 10.56 0.23 -19.27
C LYS A 265 11.20 -0.08 -17.93
N ILE A 266 10.61 -1.03 -17.20
CA ILE A 266 11.11 -1.47 -15.90
C ILE A 266 11.44 -2.96 -15.93
N LYS A 267 12.32 -3.42 -15.04
CA LYS A 267 12.56 -4.85 -14.88
C LYS A 267 11.29 -5.52 -14.37
N ASP A 268 10.98 -6.69 -14.93
CA ASP A 268 9.89 -7.53 -14.43
C ASP A 268 10.31 -8.17 -13.09
N PRO A 269 9.55 -7.95 -11.99
CA PRO A 269 9.83 -8.59 -10.70
C PRO A 269 9.86 -10.13 -10.74
N ASN A 270 9.14 -10.75 -11.68
CA ASN A 270 9.12 -12.20 -11.86
C ASN A 270 10.30 -12.72 -12.68
N ASN A 271 10.84 -11.89 -13.59
CA ASN A 271 11.99 -12.24 -14.41
C ASN A 271 12.83 -11.00 -14.76
N PRO A 272 13.93 -10.73 -14.02
CA PRO A 272 14.76 -9.55 -14.24
C PRO A 272 15.41 -9.43 -15.62
N SER A 273 15.44 -10.50 -16.43
CA SER A 273 15.93 -10.44 -17.81
C SER A 273 14.91 -9.83 -18.78
N LYS A 274 13.65 -9.68 -18.36
CA LYS A 274 12.58 -9.10 -19.15
C LYS A 274 12.34 -7.66 -18.72
N LEU A 275 12.05 -6.83 -19.71
CA LEU A 275 11.55 -5.49 -19.50
C LEU A 275 10.04 -5.48 -19.70
N ALA A 276 9.39 -4.66 -18.88
CA ALA A 276 7.96 -4.58 -18.78
C ALA A 276 7.55 -3.11 -19.00
N GLU A 277 6.63 -2.87 -19.93
CA GLU A 277 6.17 -1.51 -20.27
C GLU A 277 5.34 -0.92 -19.12
N ALA A 278 5.64 0.30 -18.72
CA ALA A 278 5.02 0.97 -17.58
C ALA A 278 4.80 2.47 -17.86
N LYS A 279 3.88 3.06 -17.09
CA LYS A 279 3.63 4.50 -17.06
C LYS A 279 4.19 5.06 -15.76
N LEU A 280 5.06 6.06 -15.88
CA LEU A 280 5.54 6.87 -14.77
C LEU A 280 4.81 8.21 -14.79
N ILE A 281 4.04 8.47 -13.75
CA ILE A 281 3.43 9.77 -13.48
C ILE A 281 4.27 10.44 -12.39
N SER A 282 4.62 11.71 -12.57
CA SER A 282 5.45 12.44 -11.62
C SER A 282 5.03 13.89 -11.47
N PHE A 283 5.18 14.41 -10.25
CA PHE A 283 4.98 15.82 -9.91
C PHE A 283 6.08 16.26 -8.95
N LYS A 284 6.54 17.50 -9.14
CA LYS A 284 7.46 18.20 -8.24
C LYS A 284 6.77 19.47 -7.77
N GLY A 285 6.58 19.59 -6.45
CA GLY A 285 6.06 20.79 -5.81
C GLY A 285 6.91 22.00 -6.16
N ARG A 286 6.30 23.19 -6.18
CA ARG A 286 6.99 24.44 -6.44
C ARG A 286 7.60 25.02 -5.17
#